data_AF-A0A4R5UR03-F1
#
_entry.id   AF-A0A4R5UR03-F1
#
_cell.length_a   1.000
_cell.length_b   1.000
_cell.length_c   1.000
_cell.angle_alpha   90.00
_cell.angle_beta   90.00
_cell.angle_gamma   90.00
#
_symmetry.space_group_name_H-M   'P 1'
#
loop_
_entity.id
_entity.type
_entity.pdbx_description
1 polymer ?
#
loop_
_entity_poly.entity_id
_entity_poly.type
_entity_poly.pdbx_seq_one_letter_code
_entity_poly.pdbx_strand_id
1 'polypeptide(L)' 'MKAIEIKAVTNSDGSISLELTGLKGGISIRVLILSEEDELDEKNYLKFISNNPSLDFLNEPEENVYTIKDGKPDL' A
#
# COMPACT_ATOMS: atom_id res chain seq x y z
N MET A 1 0.77 -7.57 19.68
CA MET A 1 1.71 -6.83 18.82
C MET A 1 2.10 -5.54 19.52
N LYS A 2 3.31 -5.03 19.30
CA LYS A 2 3.74 -3.72 19.82
C LYS A 2 4.06 -2.83 18.62
N ALA A 3 3.61 -1.58 18.65
CA ALA A 3 3.87 -0.59 17.62
C ALA A 3 4.73 0.54 18.21
N ILE A 4 5.56 1.13 17.36
CA ILE A 4 6.32 2.34 17.65
C ILE A 4 6.08 3.32 16.51
N GLU A 5 5.87 4.59 16.84
CA GLU A 5 5.82 5.66 15.84
C GLU A 5 7.24 6.24 15.69
N ILE A 6 7.70 6.33 14.45
CA ILE A 6 8.98 6.95 14.10
C ILE A 6 8.65 8.04 13.10
N LYS A 7 9.02 9.29 13.43
CA LYS A 7 8.92 10.40 12.49
C LYS A 7 10.07 10.30 11.51
N ALA A 8 9.76 10.31 10.22
CA ALA A 8 10.74 10.29 9.15
C ALA A 8 10.35 11.33 8.10
N VAL A 9 11.36 11.85 7.39
CA VAL A 9 11.18 12.78 6.28
C VAL A 9 11.76 12.13 5.03
N THR A 10 11.12 12.34 3.89
CA THR A 10 11.64 11.90 2.60
C THR A 10 12.86 12.72 2.20
N ASN A 11 13.85 12.06 1.63
CA ASN A 11 14.96 12.72 0.96
C ASN A 11 14.47 13.36 -0.35
N SER A 12 15.32 14.18 -0.98
CA SER A 12 14.99 14.86 -2.24
C SER A 12 14.67 13.92 -3.41
N ASP A 13 15.06 12.65 -3.32
CA ASP A 13 14.76 11.60 -4.31
C ASP A 13 13.51 10.77 -3.97
N GLY A 14 12.79 11.12 -2.89
CA GLY A 14 11.62 10.41 -2.39
C GLY A 14 11.93 9.19 -1.52
N SER A 15 13.19 8.86 -1.26
CA SER A 15 13.55 7.77 -0.35
C SER A 15 13.30 8.14 1.11
N ILE A 16 12.93 7.16 1.95
CA ILE A 16 12.72 7.35 3.39
C ILE A 16 13.93 6.81 4.15
N SER A 17 14.59 7.66 4.93
CA SER A 17 15.65 7.24 5.86
C SER A 17 15.04 7.01 7.25
N LEU A 18 15.15 5.78 7.76
CA LEU A 18 14.68 5.41 9.09
C LEU A 18 15.84 5.42 10.10
N GLU A 19 15.61 5.98 11.27
CA GLU A 19 16.56 5.88 12.38
C GLU A 19 16.69 4.44 12.90
N LEU A 20 17.80 4.15 13.58
CA LEU A 20 18.06 2.85 14.20
C LEU A 20 17.00 2.53 15.27
N THR A 21 16.19 1.51 15.01
CA THR A 21 15.06 1.12 15.87
C THR A 21 15.47 0.32 17.12
N GLY A 22 16.73 -0.14 17.19
CA GLY A 22 17.21 -1.04 18.25
C GLY A 22 16.60 -2.45 18.20
N LEU A 23 15.86 -2.80 17.15
CA LEU A 23 15.31 -4.14 16.96
C LEU A 23 16.43 -5.14 16.69
N LYS A 24 16.29 -6.36 17.23
CA LYS A 24 17.22 -7.46 16.92
C LYS A 24 17.06 -7.87 15.45
N GLY A 25 18.16 -8.30 14.83
CA GLY A 25 18.15 -8.80 13.46
C GLY A 25 17.31 -10.06 13.28
N GLY A 26 16.76 -10.26 12.06
CA GLY A 26 15.98 -11.44 11.70
C GLY A 26 14.50 -11.41 12.13
N ILE A 27 14.00 -10.27 12.63
CA ILE A 27 12.60 -10.10 13.02
C ILE A 27 11.79 -9.55 11.84
N SER A 28 10.66 -10.19 11.51
CA SER A 28 9.70 -9.65 10.56
C SER A 28 8.98 -8.43 11.13
N ILE A 29 9.05 -7.31 10.42
CA ILE A 29 8.37 -6.05 10.79
C ILE A 29 7.39 -5.64 9.69
N ARG A 30 6.42 -4.78 10.06
CA ARG A 30 5.54 -4.08 9.13
C ARG A 30 5.76 -2.58 9.30
N VAL A 31 5.91 -1.86 8.21
CA VAL A 31 6.04 -0.39 8.20
C VAL A 31 4.75 0.18 7.64
N LEU A 32 4.20 1.18 8.33
CA LEU A 32 3.06 1.97 7.86
C LEU A 32 3.57 3.36 7.53
N ILE A 33 3.32 3.81 6.30
CA ILE A 33 3.71 5.14 5.82
C ILE A 33 2.43 5.97 5.75
N LEU A 34 2.41 7.09 6.46
CA LEU A 34 1.33 8.08 6.41
C LEU A 34 1.89 9.37 5.80
N SER A 35 1.18 9.90 4.81
CA SER A 35 1.48 11.16 4.14
C SER A 35 0.18 11.97 4.09
N GLU A 36 0.29 13.30 4.06
CA GLU A 36 -0.86 14.14 3.71
C GLU A 36 -1.24 13.91 2.25
N GLU A 37 -2.54 14.06 1.93
CA GLU A 37 -3.15 13.68 0.63
C GLU A 37 -2.52 14.38 -0.57
N ASP A 38 -1.90 15.55 -0.37
CA ASP A 38 -1.43 16.41 -1.46
C ASP A 38 -0.05 16.02 -2.03
N GLU A 39 0.70 15.10 -1.40
CA GLU A 39 2.09 14.77 -1.80
C GLU A 39 2.26 13.45 -2.57
N LEU A 40 1.29 12.54 -2.49
CA LEU A 40 1.38 11.26 -3.20
C LEU A 40 0.63 11.36 -4.52
N ASP A 41 1.38 11.45 -5.63
CA ASP A 41 0.81 11.27 -6.98
C ASP A 41 -0.07 10.01 -6.97
N GLU A 42 -1.36 10.18 -7.31
CA GLU A 42 -2.39 9.14 -7.35
C GLU A 42 -1.88 7.86 -8.05
N LYS A 43 -1.03 8.00 -9.08
CA LYS A 43 -0.43 6.84 -9.77
C LYS A 43 0.51 6.04 -8.88
N ASN A 44 1.30 6.71 -8.06
CA ASN A 44 2.20 6.05 -7.11
C ASN A 44 1.39 5.40 -6.00
N TYR A 45 0.37 6.08 -5.48
CA TYR A 45 -0.55 5.53 -4.49
C TYR A 45 -1.21 4.23 -5.01
N LEU A 46 -1.82 4.28 -6.20
CA LEU A 46 -2.44 3.11 -6.83
C LEU A 46 -1.45 1.98 -7.05
N LYS A 47 -0.22 2.26 -7.49
CA LYS A 47 0.82 1.25 -7.67
C LYS A 47 1.22 0.57 -6.37
N PHE A 48 1.28 1.30 -5.25
CA PHE A 48 1.59 0.70 -3.94
C PHE A 48 0.44 -0.17 -3.44
N ILE A 49 -0.80 0.31 -3.58
CA ILE A 49 -1.99 -0.43 -3.17
C ILE A 49 -2.17 -1.69 -4.02
N SER A 50 -1.98 -1.63 -5.34
CA SER A 50 -2.21 -2.77 -6.25
C SER A 50 -1.25 -3.94 -6.04
N ASN A 51 -0.11 -3.73 -5.37
CA ASN A 51 0.88 -4.77 -5.07
C ASN A 51 0.85 -5.19 -3.58
N ASN A 52 -0.16 -4.77 -2.81
CA ASN A 52 -0.26 -5.09 -1.40
C ASN A 52 -0.86 -6.50 -1.20
N PRO A 53 -0.13 -7.46 -0.59
CA PRO A 53 -0.64 -8.82 -0.37
C PRO A 53 -1.92 -8.90 0.47
N SER A 54 -2.22 -7.86 1.26
CA SER A 54 -3.47 -7.78 2.02
C SER A 54 -4.70 -7.62 1.11
N LEU A 55 -4.50 -7.27 -0.16
CA LEU A 55 -5.52 -7.15 -1.19
C LEU A 55 -5.52 -8.33 -2.17
N ASP A 56 -4.73 -9.39 -1.91
CA ASP A 56 -4.70 -10.57 -2.79
C ASP A 56 -6.08 -11.23 -2.92
N PHE A 57 -6.95 -11.08 -1.93
CA PHE A 57 -8.34 -11.55 -1.96
C PHE A 57 -9.14 -10.97 -3.13
N LEU A 58 -8.82 -9.76 -3.61
CA LEU A 58 -9.49 -9.17 -4.78
C LEU A 58 -9.26 -9.96 -6.07
N ASN A 59 -8.26 -10.85 -6.10
CA ASN A 59 -7.99 -11.73 -7.23
C ASN A 59 -8.75 -13.07 -7.12
N GLU A 60 -9.48 -13.32 -6.05
CA GLU A 60 -10.22 -14.57 -5.87
C GLU A 60 -11.38 -14.67 -6.88
N PRO A 61 -11.68 -15.87 -7.41
CA PRO A 61 -12.77 -16.05 -8.38
C PRO A 61 -14.11 -15.50 -7.91
N GLU A 62 -14.41 -15.60 -6.60
CA GLU A 62 -15.63 -15.08 -5.99
C GLU A 62 -15.79 -13.56 -6.14
N GLU A 63 -14.68 -12.82 -6.23
CA GLU A 63 -14.69 -11.35 -6.37
C GLU A 63 -14.92 -10.88 -7.82
N ASN A 64 -15.00 -11.80 -8.79
CA ASN A 64 -15.36 -11.49 -10.18
C ASN A 64 -16.88 -11.35 -10.35
N VAL A 65 -17.45 -10.34 -9.69
CA VAL A 65 -18.90 -10.08 -9.64
C VAL A 65 -19.50 -9.52 -10.93
N TYR A 66 -18.65 -9.15 -11.90
CA TYR A 66 -19.08 -8.69 -13.23
C TYR A 66 -18.63 -9.66 -14.32
N THR A 67 -19.54 -9.93 -15.23
CA THR A 67 -19.33 -10.70 -16.44
C THR A 67 -19.57 -9.82 -17.67
N ILE A 68 -19.03 -10.24 -18.81
CA ILE A 68 -19.23 -9.56 -20.10
C ILE A 68 -20.72 -9.47 -20.47
N LYS A 69 -21.57 -10.34 -19.92
CA LYS A 69 -23.01 -10.38 -20.18
C LYS A 69 -23.81 -9.36 -19.35
N ASP A 70 -23.20 -8.76 -18.33
CA ASP A 70 -23.88 -7.81 -17.44
C ASP A 70 -23.98 -6.40 -18.04
N GLY A 71 -23.18 -6.12 -19.06
CA GLY A 71 -23.33 -4.92 -19.86
C GLY A 71 -24.61 -4.98 -20.69
N LYS A 72 -25.57 -4.09 -20.41
CA LYS A 72 -26.64 -3.79 -21.37
C LYS A 72 -26.06 -2.83 -22.41
N PRO A 73 -26.14 -3.14 -23.71
CA PRO A 73 -25.89 -2.13 -24.72
C PRO A 73 -26.95 -1.05 -24.55
N ASP A 74 -26.51 0.19 -24.30
CA ASP A 74 -27.40 1.35 -24.39
C ASP A 74 -27.84 1.48 -25.87
N LEU A 75 -29.11 1.19 -26.11
CA LEU A 75 -29.80 1.34 -27.40
C LEU A 75 -30.39 2.74 -27.55
#